data_AF-A0A232LWN8-F1
#
_entry.id   AF-A0A232LWN8-F1
#
_cell.length_a   1.000
_cell.length_b   1.000
_cell.length_c   1.000
_cell.angle_alpha   90.00
_cell.angle_beta   90.00
_cell.angle_gamma   90.00
#
_symmetry.space_group_name_H-M   'P 1'
#
loop_
_entity.id
_entity.type
_entity.pdbx_description
1 polymer ?
#
loop_
_entity_poly.entity_id
_entity_poly.type
_entity_poly.pdbx_seq_one_letter_code
_entity_poly.pdbx_strand_id
1 'polypeptide(L)'
;MGRLNYSARKIDGLKVGQVLAKDLRKRIPPETASRAATRDPYLEIDIASKGLTDQGLAQFIDDLITCLEFRDRDHPQGVGRLTELHLQNNALTTRSLMKLSRVIVLSAGDLRELDLSGNEIRVVTPEQGLAWQQFLDSFRHCYMLKKLDFSHNPLGSRGIEILARVYMRSELDFVEVDGEDDVVGNASQLEVLSGGFTSLRIENNNQENERPLARASDGQHSKSRPLQSSKNRSSSLTPLEKTVTKTDIKRYASTRGLRSIPYLIISNVSMTDACAIHLSSVLSIHWSPEHLLAYLPGGKALSLPDPVGRCNGIIWLPNRDLGTLAQQLLAMTEEFRDWGSNSDSDDRVGQHSRRLPLASRDRSHDEHIKQRQIRKKRDIEYMRLTKRVRIDILKVEGVHSADIWSAALRMVVVCRALLLEDRDRPVSNMSAVETSAEVRHGINPEVAQMDVSYPGPFHPTTKGFAHHFPTIQGVSTVGSLGTPSLVRLGRDREHTPSRSAKVPVRASNASTSVPPQKEVWRFRLPTEAWRRIIAHAVNAEGILDRDQQIQIMRYASDWGALSQELAISGAADYQQIWKILDSVGCFTYSPWS
;
A
#
# COMPACT_ATOMS: atom_id res chain seq x y z
N MET A 1 31.45 10.61 -9.10
CA MET A 1 30.13 11.20 -8.75
C MET A 1 30.30 12.68 -8.43
N GLY A 2 29.43 13.53 -8.98
CA GLY A 2 29.42 14.97 -8.73
C GLY A 2 28.78 15.30 -7.38
N ARG A 3 29.50 15.03 -6.28
CA ARG A 3 29.01 15.20 -4.91
C ARG A 3 28.95 16.66 -4.48
N LEU A 4 27.76 17.13 -4.11
CA LEU A 4 27.49 18.45 -3.56
C LEU A 4 27.28 18.33 -2.04
N ASN A 5 28.38 18.35 -1.29
CA ASN A 5 28.36 18.23 0.17
C ASN A 5 28.52 19.61 0.84
N TYR A 6 27.52 20.01 1.62
CA TYR A 6 27.50 21.26 2.38
C TYR A 6 27.64 21.06 3.89
N SER A 7 27.60 19.83 4.41
CA SER A 7 27.67 19.52 5.85
C SER A 7 28.81 20.22 6.59
N ALA A 8 30.00 20.29 6.00
CA ALA A 8 31.19 20.93 6.60
C ALA A 8 31.24 22.46 6.44
N ARG A 9 30.37 23.07 5.62
CA ARG A 9 30.41 24.50 5.34
C ARG A 9 29.65 25.29 6.40
N LYS A 10 30.18 26.45 6.79
CA LYS A 10 29.54 27.40 7.72
C LYS A 10 28.48 28.26 7.01
N ILE A 11 27.53 27.62 6.34
CA ILE A 11 26.39 28.27 5.67
C ILE A 11 25.11 27.53 6.04
N ASP A 12 24.09 28.27 6.45
CA ASP A 12 22.85 27.72 7.00
C ASP A 12 21.62 28.44 6.43
N GLY A 13 20.45 27.81 6.61
CA GLY A 13 19.13 28.34 6.26
C GLY A 13 18.97 28.71 4.79
N LEU A 14 18.44 29.92 4.54
CA LEU A 14 18.20 30.42 3.19
C LEU A 14 19.49 30.49 2.35
N LYS A 15 20.62 30.81 2.97
CA LYS A 15 21.90 31.02 2.27
C LYS A 15 22.42 29.72 1.66
N VAL A 16 22.29 28.59 2.35
CA VAL A 16 22.72 27.30 1.78
C VAL A 16 21.90 26.94 0.54
N GLY A 17 20.58 27.22 0.57
CA GLY A 17 19.73 27.06 -0.61
C GLY A 17 20.18 27.92 -1.78
N GLN A 18 20.50 29.20 -1.55
CA GLN A 18 20.99 30.11 -2.61
C GLN A 18 22.34 29.67 -3.19
N VAL A 19 23.24 29.13 -2.36
CA VAL A 19 24.54 28.63 -2.82
C VAL A 19 24.35 27.37 -3.68
N LEU A 20 23.51 26.43 -3.22
CA LEU A 20 23.20 25.24 -3.99
C LEU A 20 22.51 25.59 -5.32
N ALA A 21 21.57 26.52 -5.33
CA ALA A 21 20.93 27.04 -6.53
C ALA A 21 21.97 27.53 -7.57
N LYS A 22 22.98 28.29 -7.12
CA LYS A 22 24.08 28.74 -7.99
C LYS A 22 24.91 27.56 -8.52
N ASP A 23 25.18 26.55 -7.69
CA ASP A 23 25.97 25.39 -8.09
C ASP A 23 25.19 24.47 -9.07
N LEU A 24 23.88 24.35 -8.93
CA LEU A 24 23.00 23.66 -9.87
C LEU A 24 22.92 24.39 -11.21
N ARG A 25 22.72 25.72 -11.21
CA ARG A 25 22.68 26.52 -12.45
C ARG A 25 23.98 26.46 -13.26
N LYS A 26 25.13 26.31 -12.62
CA LYS A 26 26.41 26.09 -13.35
C LYS A 26 26.42 24.81 -14.20
N ARG A 27 25.45 23.90 -13.99
CA ARG A 27 25.29 22.68 -14.79
C ARG A 27 24.41 22.88 -16.03
N ILE A 28 23.75 24.04 -16.21
CA ILE A 28 22.79 24.30 -17.30
C ILE A 28 22.99 25.73 -17.89
N PRO A 29 23.32 25.91 -19.19
CA PRO A 29 23.83 24.95 -20.18
C PRO A 29 25.34 24.68 -19.97
N PRO A 30 25.88 23.54 -20.45
CA PRO A 30 27.26 23.13 -20.21
C PRO A 30 28.35 23.97 -20.94
N GLU A 31 27.99 25.00 -21.70
CA GLU A 31 28.83 25.56 -22.78
C GLU A 31 30.06 26.38 -22.38
N THR A 32 30.33 26.70 -21.11
CA THR A 32 31.54 27.50 -20.81
C THR A 32 32.27 27.24 -19.49
N ALA A 33 31.64 26.62 -18.48
CA ALA A 33 32.28 26.48 -17.16
C ALA A 33 32.19 25.08 -16.51
N SER A 34 31.46 24.11 -17.08
CA SER A 34 31.25 22.82 -16.41
C SER A 34 31.37 21.61 -17.34
N ARG A 35 32.58 21.42 -17.91
CA ARG A 35 32.99 20.12 -18.48
C ARG A 35 32.91 18.96 -17.45
N ALA A 36 32.79 19.28 -16.16
CA ALA A 36 32.65 18.32 -15.07
C ALA A 36 31.26 17.68 -14.99
N ALA A 37 30.18 18.41 -15.29
CA ALA A 37 28.82 17.85 -15.27
C ALA A 37 28.58 16.88 -16.45
N THR A 38 29.12 17.19 -17.63
CA THR A 38 29.09 16.30 -18.80
C THR A 38 29.92 15.02 -18.58
N ARG A 39 30.96 15.07 -17.76
CA ARG A 39 31.78 13.89 -17.40
C ARG A 39 31.14 13.00 -16.35
N ASP A 40 30.23 13.55 -15.54
CA ASP A 40 29.65 12.85 -14.40
C ASP A 40 28.22 13.34 -14.10
N PRO A 41 27.21 12.67 -14.68
CA PRO A 41 25.82 13.10 -14.57
C PRO A 41 25.21 12.76 -13.19
N TYR A 42 25.86 11.94 -12.37
CA TYR A 42 25.31 11.50 -11.09
C TYR A 42 25.49 12.57 -10.00
N LEU A 43 24.40 12.95 -9.35
CA LEU A 43 24.35 13.90 -8.25
C LEU A 43 24.08 13.19 -6.91
N GLU A 44 24.94 13.49 -5.94
CA GLU A 44 24.70 13.24 -4.52
C GLU A 44 24.61 14.61 -3.83
N ILE A 45 23.50 14.90 -3.17
CA ILE A 45 23.28 16.17 -2.48
C ILE A 45 23.18 15.92 -0.98
N ASP A 46 24.03 16.61 -0.20
CA ASP A 46 24.06 16.52 1.25
C ASP A 46 24.00 17.92 1.86
N ILE A 47 22.84 18.22 2.46
CA ILE A 47 22.50 19.47 3.15
C ILE A 47 22.01 19.15 4.57
N ALA A 48 22.61 18.15 5.21
CA ALA A 48 22.26 17.76 6.57
C ALA A 48 22.55 18.88 7.59
N SER A 49 21.68 19.04 8.57
CA SER A 49 21.89 19.87 9.77
C SER A 49 22.21 21.35 9.46
N LYS A 50 21.55 21.92 8.45
CA LYS A 50 21.75 23.32 8.01
C LYS A 50 20.62 24.26 8.38
N GLY A 51 19.65 23.80 9.17
CA GLY A 51 18.46 24.61 9.47
C GLY A 51 17.72 25.04 8.20
N LEU A 52 17.73 24.20 7.16
CA LEU A 52 17.04 24.45 5.90
C LEU A 52 15.52 24.45 6.16
N THR A 53 14.87 25.58 5.91
CA THR A 53 13.41 25.71 5.98
C THR A 53 12.76 25.48 4.62
N ASP A 54 11.44 25.40 4.55
CA ASP A 54 10.71 25.32 3.27
C ASP A 54 11.08 26.47 2.31
N GLN A 55 11.31 27.67 2.84
CA GLN A 55 11.76 28.82 2.04
C GLN A 55 13.17 28.63 1.51
N GLY A 56 14.05 28.02 2.31
CA GLY A 56 15.41 27.64 1.92
C GLY A 56 15.41 26.61 0.79
N LEU A 57 14.59 25.56 0.92
CA LEU A 57 14.40 24.55 -0.11
C LEU A 57 13.89 25.18 -1.42
N ALA A 58 12.91 26.08 -1.31
CA ALA A 58 12.34 26.79 -2.46
C ALA A 58 13.38 27.61 -3.26
N GLN A 59 14.53 27.96 -2.68
CA GLN A 59 15.58 28.68 -3.41
C GLN A 59 16.26 27.85 -4.50
N PHE A 60 16.28 26.53 -4.40
CA PHE A 60 17.05 25.67 -5.31
C PHE A 60 16.26 24.52 -5.91
N ILE A 61 15.12 24.15 -5.35
CA ILE A 61 14.39 22.96 -5.77
C ILE A 61 13.93 23.02 -7.23
N ASP A 62 13.56 24.21 -7.73
CA ASP A 62 13.17 24.39 -9.14
C ASP A 62 14.39 24.33 -10.07
N ASP A 63 15.56 24.81 -9.62
CA ASP A 63 16.83 24.63 -10.35
C ASP A 63 17.22 23.15 -10.40
N LEU A 64 16.97 22.39 -9.32
CA LEU A 64 17.21 20.94 -9.28
C LEU A 64 16.27 20.21 -10.25
N ILE A 65 14.98 20.53 -10.23
CA ILE A 65 13.99 19.98 -11.18
C ILE A 65 14.45 20.27 -12.62
N THR A 66 14.83 21.52 -12.92
CA THR A 66 15.33 21.90 -14.24
C THR A 66 16.58 21.10 -14.62
N CYS A 67 17.50 20.88 -13.68
CA CYS A 67 18.70 20.07 -13.90
C CYS A 67 18.38 18.60 -14.21
N LEU A 68 17.34 18.04 -13.58
CA LEU A 68 16.90 16.66 -13.80
C LEU A 68 16.08 16.51 -15.09
N GLU A 69 15.39 17.56 -15.54
CA GLU A 69 14.60 17.57 -16.77
C GLU A 69 15.42 17.92 -18.01
N PHE A 70 16.53 18.65 -17.87
CA PHE A 70 17.29 19.16 -19.02
C PHE A 70 17.83 18.01 -19.90
N ARG A 71 17.44 18.03 -21.18
CA ARG A 71 17.90 17.12 -22.23
C ARG A 71 18.22 17.96 -23.47
N ASP A 72 19.36 17.72 -24.12
CA ASP A 72 19.73 18.36 -25.39
C ASP A 72 20.31 17.32 -26.36
N ARG A 73 20.74 17.78 -27.56
CA ARG A 73 21.32 16.88 -28.59
C ARG A 73 22.61 16.22 -28.13
N ASP A 74 23.39 16.89 -27.29
CA ASP A 74 24.68 16.41 -26.80
C ASP A 74 24.54 15.53 -25.53
N HIS A 75 23.41 15.65 -24.84
CA HIS A 75 23.08 14.97 -23.57
C HIS A 75 21.66 14.37 -23.64
N PRO A 76 21.41 13.37 -24.51
CA PRO A 76 20.09 12.75 -24.66
C PRO A 76 19.62 12.00 -23.39
N GLN A 77 20.55 11.60 -22.52
CA GLN A 77 20.25 11.00 -21.21
C GLN A 77 20.11 12.02 -20.07
N GLY A 78 20.40 13.29 -20.35
CA GLY A 78 20.38 14.37 -19.37
C GLY A 78 21.70 14.66 -18.69
N VAL A 79 21.75 15.84 -18.08
CA VAL A 79 22.94 16.39 -17.41
C VAL A 79 22.95 16.14 -15.89
N GLY A 80 21.85 15.64 -15.33
CA GLY A 80 21.70 15.37 -13.91
C GLY A 80 20.87 14.12 -13.63
N ARG A 81 21.40 13.23 -12.80
CA ARG A 81 20.76 12.01 -12.29
C ARG A 81 20.97 11.95 -10.79
N LEU A 82 19.93 12.24 -10.01
CA LEU A 82 20.02 12.28 -8.55
C LEU A 82 20.04 10.86 -7.99
N THR A 83 21.12 10.49 -7.30
CA THR A 83 21.28 9.17 -6.67
C THR A 83 21.05 9.21 -5.17
N GLU A 84 21.43 10.30 -4.51
CA GLU A 84 21.28 10.45 -3.05
C GLU A 84 20.85 11.88 -2.69
N LEU A 85 19.87 11.99 -1.80
CA LEU A 85 19.39 13.27 -1.27
C LEU A 85 19.27 13.20 0.25
N HIS A 86 20.18 13.89 0.93
CA HIS A 86 20.28 13.94 2.40
C HIS A 86 19.86 15.33 2.90
N LEU A 87 18.70 15.41 3.53
CA LEU A 87 18.08 16.64 4.04
C LEU A 87 17.74 16.55 5.54
N GLN A 88 18.41 15.66 6.27
CA GLN A 88 18.13 15.39 7.67
C GLN A 88 18.49 16.56 8.62
N ASN A 89 17.84 16.59 9.79
CA ASN A 89 18.04 17.57 10.86
C ASN A 89 17.86 19.02 10.37
N ASN A 90 16.81 19.25 9.60
CA ASN A 90 16.43 20.55 9.08
C ASN A 90 15.02 20.93 9.59
N ALA A 91 14.41 21.98 9.05
CA ALA A 91 13.08 22.46 9.45
C ALA A 91 12.10 22.41 8.27
N LEU A 92 12.14 21.30 7.51
CA LEU A 92 11.21 21.08 6.41
C LEU A 92 9.85 20.61 6.94
N THR A 93 8.78 21.12 6.34
CA THR A 93 7.41 20.72 6.66
C THR A 93 6.76 20.01 5.48
N THR A 94 5.47 19.66 5.61
CA THR A 94 4.67 19.10 4.50
C THR A 94 4.59 20.02 3.27
N ARG A 95 4.85 21.32 3.42
CA ARG A 95 4.90 22.27 2.28
C ARG A 95 6.01 21.95 1.29
N SER A 96 7.16 21.48 1.79
CA SER A 96 8.30 21.09 0.97
C SER A 96 8.04 19.82 0.16
N LEU A 97 7.20 18.93 0.68
CA LEU A 97 6.97 17.61 0.10
C LEU A 97 6.42 17.68 -1.32
N MET A 98 5.55 18.64 -1.62
CA MET A 98 4.96 18.80 -2.96
C MET A 98 5.99 18.93 -4.08
N LYS A 99 7.03 19.74 -3.85
CA LYS A 99 8.12 19.90 -4.83
C LYS A 99 9.09 18.73 -4.80
N LEU A 100 9.32 18.14 -3.63
CA LEU A 100 10.12 16.91 -3.50
C LEU A 100 9.48 15.73 -4.25
N SER A 101 8.15 15.62 -4.28
CA SER A 101 7.42 14.63 -5.08
C SER A 101 7.84 14.69 -6.56
N ARG A 102 7.99 15.90 -7.11
CA ARG A 102 8.45 16.07 -8.50
C ARG A 102 9.89 15.59 -8.69
N VAL A 103 10.77 15.89 -7.75
CA VAL A 103 12.16 15.40 -7.76
C VAL A 103 12.22 13.87 -7.72
N ILE A 104 11.39 13.24 -6.87
CA ILE A 104 11.31 11.77 -6.77
C ILE A 104 10.83 11.16 -8.09
N VAL A 105 9.77 11.69 -8.69
CA VAL A 105 9.26 11.21 -9.99
C VAL A 105 10.34 11.31 -11.08
N LEU A 106 11.08 12.40 -11.13
CA LEU A 106 12.16 12.59 -12.11
C LEU A 106 13.39 11.69 -11.84
N SER A 107 13.55 11.24 -10.61
CA SER A 107 14.70 10.42 -10.16
C SER A 107 14.33 8.95 -9.94
N ALA A 108 13.16 8.52 -10.40
CA ALA A 108 12.60 7.20 -10.08
C ALA A 108 13.52 6.02 -10.46
N GLY A 109 14.31 6.19 -11.53
CA GLY A 109 15.26 5.19 -12.02
C GLY A 109 16.71 5.36 -11.55
N ASP A 110 16.98 6.28 -10.62
CA ASP A 110 18.34 6.61 -10.19
C ASP A 110 18.49 6.78 -8.69
N LEU A 111 17.44 7.22 -8.00
CA LEU A 111 17.45 7.51 -6.57
C LEU A 111 17.65 6.23 -5.75
N ARG A 112 18.69 6.21 -4.93
CA ARG A 112 19.10 5.09 -4.07
C ARG A 112 18.86 5.36 -2.59
N GLU A 113 19.01 6.61 -2.17
CA GLU A 113 18.82 7.01 -0.77
C GLU A 113 18.09 8.36 -0.68
N LEU A 114 17.09 8.41 0.18
CA LEU A 114 16.42 9.64 0.59
C LEU A 114 16.32 9.69 2.11
N ASP A 115 16.96 10.70 2.69
CA ASP A 115 16.95 10.93 4.13
C ASP A 115 16.25 12.26 4.46
N LEU A 116 15.05 12.17 5.03
CA LEU A 116 14.26 13.29 5.53
C LEU A 116 14.17 13.29 7.05
N SER A 117 15.03 12.55 7.75
CA SER A 117 14.94 12.38 9.20
C SER A 117 15.15 13.70 9.97
N GLY A 118 14.57 13.82 11.16
CA GLY A 118 14.77 14.98 12.04
C GLY A 118 14.28 16.30 11.43
N ASN A 119 13.17 16.28 10.71
CA ASN A 119 12.49 17.47 10.20
C ASN A 119 11.18 17.72 10.97
N GLU A 120 10.39 18.70 10.51
CA GLU A 120 9.11 19.09 11.14
C GLU A 120 7.90 18.60 10.32
N ILE A 121 8.02 17.45 9.67
CA ILE A 121 6.94 16.88 8.85
C ILE A 121 5.84 16.37 9.78
N ARG A 122 4.72 17.11 9.81
CA ARG A 122 3.53 16.80 10.61
C ARG A 122 2.30 16.63 9.73
N VAL A 123 1.50 15.61 10.05
CA VAL A 123 0.26 15.30 9.33
C VAL A 123 -0.93 15.35 10.28
N VAL A 124 -1.51 16.54 10.44
CA VAL A 124 -2.70 16.76 11.29
C VAL A 124 -3.90 17.20 10.45
N THR A 125 -3.71 18.22 9.61
CA THR A 125 -4.81 18.77 8.80
C THR A 125 -5.06 17.94 7.53
N PRO A 126 -6.26 18.00 6.93
CA PRO A 126 -6.55 17.33 5.67
C PRO A 126 -5.59 17.71 4.53
N GLU A 127 -5.18 18.98 4.46
CA GLU A 127 -4.25 19.49 3.44
C GLU A 127 -2.85 18.90 3.61
N GLN A 128 -2.39 18.79 4.86
CA GLN A 128 -1.13 18.11 5.17
C GLN A 128 -1.21 16.62 4.82
N GLY A 129 -2.35 15.98 5.09
CA GLY A 129 -2.62 14.60 4.70
C GLY A 129 -2.56 14.40 3.19
N LEU A 130 -3.13 15.32 2.41
CA LEU A 130 -3.08 15.27 0.95
C LEU A 130 -1.65 15.43 0.43
N ALA A 131 -0.90 16.41 0.95
CA ALA A 131 0.50 16.62 0.56
C ALA A 131 1.37 15.39 0.91
N TRP A 132 1.16 14.80 2.08
CA TRP A 132 1.84 13.57 2.49
C TRP A 132 1.49 12.39 1.59
N GLN A 133 0.21 12.21 1.26
CA GLN A 133 -0.21 11.15 0.35
C GLN A 133 0.40 11.33 -1.05
N GLN A 134 0.32 12.52 -1.63
CA GLN A 134 0.88 12.81 -2.96
C GLN A 134 2.40 12.60 -3.00
N PHE A 135 3.08 12.89 -1.88
CA PHE A 135 4.49 12.57 -1.71
C PHE A 135 4.77 11.08 -1.69
N LEU A 136 3.98 10.29 -0.94
CA LEU A 136 4.12 8.83 -0.94
C LEU A 136 3.77 8.20 -2.30
N ASP A 137 2.75 8.72 -2.99
CA ASP A 137 2.36 8.26 -4.32
C ASP A 137 3.45 8.52 -5.37
N SER A 138 4.32 9.52 -5.14
CA SER A 138 5.43 9.85 -6.05
C SER A 138 6.46 8.72 -6.20
N PHE A 139 6.52 7.79 -5.24
CA PHE A 139 7.41 6.63 -5.26
C PHE A 139 6.90 5.48 -6.13
N ARG A 140 5.68 5.56 -6.71
CA ARG A 140 5.05 4.46 -7.47
C ARG A 140 5.97 3.85 -8.55
N HIS A 141 6.82 4.68 -9.16
CA HIS A 141 7.73 4.24 -10.22
C HIS A 141 9.19 4.12 -9.76
N CYS A 142 9.50 4.33 -8.49
CA CYS A 142 10.85 4.15 -7.96
C CYS A 142 11.21 2.67 -7.94
N TYR A 143 12.31 2.29 -8.56
CA TYR A 143 12.79 0.91 -8.63
C TYR A 143 14.28 0.76 -8.23
N MET A 144 14.95 1.86 -7.85
CA MET A 144 16.35 1.88 -7.41
C MET A 144 16.54 2.17 -5.92
N LEU A 145 15.46 2.54 -5.21
CA LEU A 145 15.51 3.10 -3.87
C LEU A 145 15.80 2.01 -2.83
N LYS A 146 16.92 2.15 -2.12
CA LYS A 146 17.39 1.21 -1.11
C LYS A 146 16.99 1.60 0.31
N LYS A 147 17.02 2.91 0.60
CA LYS A 147 16.77 3.46 1.93
C LYS A 147 15.86 4.68 1.83
N LEU A 148 14.82 4.68 2.65
CA LEU A 148 13.92 5.80 2.86
C LEU A 148 13.79 6.07 4.36
N ASP A 149 14.24 7.24 4.80
CA ASP A 149 14.28 7.60 6.22
C ASP A 149 13.34 8.77 6.54
N PHE A 150 12.33 8.49 7.38
CA PHE A 150 11.39 9.47 7.92
C PHE A 150 11.53 9.65 9.43
N SER A 151 12.56 9.06 10.05
CA SER A 151 12.70 9.05 11.50
C SER A 151 12.72 10.45 12.10
N HIS A 152 12.33 10.57 13.38
CA HIS A 152 12.36 11.85 14.10
C HIS A 152 11.51 12.96 13.46
N ASN A 153 10.43 12.61 12.76
CA ASN A 153 9.41 13.56 12.28
C ASN A 153 8.08 13.32 13.00
N PRO A 154 7.36 14.35 13.47
CA PRO A 154 6.08 14.19 14.17
C PRO A 154 4.93 13.84 13.20
N LEU A 155 5.00 12.71 12.49
CA LEU A 155 4.02 12.28 11.50
C LEU A 155 2.63 12.09 12.13
N GLY A 156 2.58 11.50 13.32
CA GLY A 156 1.33 11.24 14.05
C GLY A 156 0.50 10.10 13.46
N SER A 157 -0.65 9.83 14.07
CA SER A 157 -1.53 8.71 13.67
C SER A 157 -1.98 8.78 12.23
N ARG A 158 -2.43 9.95 11.80
CA ARG A 158 -2.87 10.19 10.42
C ARG A 158 -1.74 9.98 9.40
N GLY A 159 -0.52 10.40 9.72
CA GLY A 159 0.63 10.21 8.85
C GLY A 159 0.95 8.73 8.62
N ILE A 160 0.90 7.93 9.69
CA ILE A 160 1.14 6.48 9.64
C ILE A 160 -0.01 5.74 8.97
N GLU A 161 -1.25 6.13 9.22
CA GLU A 161 -2.39 5.52 8.54
C GLU A 161 -2.34 5.77 7.01
N ILE A 162 -2.04 7.00 6.59
CA ILE A 162 -1.87 7.32 5.16
C ILE A 162 -0.70 6.54 4.56
N LEU A 163 0.42 6.42 5.28
CA LEU A 163 1.55 5.59 4.86
C LEU A 163 1.12 4.14 4.66
N ALA A 164 0.44 3.54 5.64
CA ALA A 164 -0.06 2.18 5.52
C ALA A 164 -1.02 2.04 4.34
N ARG A 165 -1.96 2.98 4.15
CA ARG A 165 -2.89 2.98 3.03
C ARG A 165 -2.18 2.98 1.68
N VAL A 166 -1.25 3.91 1.46
CA VAL A 166 -0.51 4.00 0.19
C VAL A 166 0.38 2.77 0.01
N TYR A 167 1.03 2.31 1.09
CA TYR A 167 1.89 1.14 1.07
C TYR A 167 1.13 -0.14 0.68
N MET A 168 -0.03 -0.40 1.28
CA MET A 168 -0.84 -1.58 0.95
C MET A 168 -1.32 -1.55 -0.51
N ARG A 169 -1.52 -0.36 -1.08
CA ARG A 169 -1.91 -0.17 -2.50
C ARG A 169 -0.73 -0.10 -3.47
N SER A 170 0.51 -0.09 -2.97
CA SER A 170 1.68 -0.10 -3.83
C SER A 170 1.77 -1.44 -4.55
N GLU A 171 1.88 -1.40 -5.86
CA GLU A 171 2.17 -2.56 -6.70
C GLU A 171 3.55 -3.13 -6.32
N LEU A 172 3.69 -4.45 -6.42
CA LEU A 172 4.97 -5.16 -6.35
C LEU A 172 4.91 -6.28 -7.41
N ASP A 173 5.11 -5.90 -8.67
CA ASP A 173 4.94 -6.79 -9.82
C ASP A 173 6.27 -7.48 -10.16
N PHE A 174 6.47 -8.71 -9.68
CA PHE A 174 7.54 -9.55 -10.19
C PHE A 174 7.18 -10.03 -11.59
N VAL A 175 7.71 -9.39 -12.62
CA VAL A 175 7.73 -9.99 -13.95
C VAL A 175 8.71 -11.16 -13.88
N GLU A 176 8.18 -12.38 -13.81
CA GLU A 176 8.98 -13.60 -13.97
C GLU A 176 9.71 -13.51 -15.32
N VAL A 177 11.04 -13.50 -15.27
CA VAL A 177 11.87 -13.70 -16.46
C VAL A 177 11.89 -15.20 -16.72
N ASP A 178 10.74 -15.74 -17.09
CA ASP A 178 10.67 -17.10 -17.59
C ASP A 178 11.18 -17.11 -19.04
N GLY A 179 12.22 -17.92 -19.24
CA GLY A 179 12.56 -18.56 -20.51
C GLY A 179 12.91 -17.65 -21.69
N GLU A 180 14.11 -17.84 -22.22
CA GLU A 180 14.29 -17.72 -23.67
C GLU A 180 13.28 -18.67 -24.34
N ASP A 181 12.16 -18.15 -24.85
CA ASP A 181 11.55 -18.47 -26.15
C ASP A 181 10.06 -18.05 -26.19
N ASP A 182 9.70 -17.32 -27.26
CA ASP A 182 8.38 -17.07 -27.83
C ASP A 182 7.22 -16.58 -26.92
N VAL A 183 6.82 -15.30 -27.09
CA VAL A 183 5.55 -14.94 -27.75
C VAL A 183 5.51 -13.42 -28.00
N VAL A 184 5.37 -13.08 -29.28
CA VAL A 184 5.04 -11.77 -29.84
C VAL A 184 3.66 -11.31 -29.33
N GLY A 185 3.58 -10.16 -28.65
CA GLY A 185 2.31 -9.47 -28.46
C GLY A 185 2.18 -8.69 -27.15
N ASN A 186 2.97 -7.62 -26.97
CA ASN A 186 2.58 -6.37 -26.27
C ASN A 186 3.78 -5.41 -26.16
N ALA A 187 4.37 -5.04 -27.30
CA ALA A 187 5.50 -4.12 -27.38
C ALA A 187 5.12 -2.63 -27.18
N SER A 188 3.84 -2.29 -27.01
CA SER A 188 3.37 -0.90 -27.04
C SER A 188 3.47 -0.13 -25.71
N GLN A 189 3.67 -0.79 -24.57
CA GLN A 189 3.90 -0.11 -23.28
C GLN A 189 5.39 0.00 -22.89
N LEU A 190 6.27 -0.77 -23.53
CA LEU A 190 7.69 -0.85 -23.16
C LEU A 190 8.60 0.07 -24.00
N GLU A 191 8.13 0.54 -25.17
CA GLU A 191 8.88 1.50 -26.01
C GLU A 191 9.03 2.88 -25.35
N VAL A 192 8.09 3.30 -24.51
CA VAL A 192 8.17 4.59 -23.81
C VAL A 192 9.27 4.61 -22.73
N LEU A 193 9.63 3.45 -22.16
CA LEU A 193 10.73 3.32 -21.19
C LEU A 193 12.07 2.93 -21.84
N SER A 194 12.05 2.36 -23.05
CA SER A 194 13.25 1.95 -23.79
C SER A 194 13.78 3.01 -24.76
N GLY A 195 13.06 4.12 -24.98
CA GLY A 195 13.38 5.18 -25.95
C GLY A 195 14.70 5.94 -25.72
N GLY A 196 15.46 5.61 -24.67
CA GLY A 196 16.77 6.21 -24.39
C GLY A 196 17.98 5.45 -24.94
N PHE A 197 17.91 4.16 -25.26
CA PHE A 197 19.15 3.35 -25.33
C PHE A 197 19.60 2.83 -26.70
N THR A 198 18.99 3.27 -27.80
CA THR A 198 19.39 2.83 -29.14
C THR A 198 19.73 3.99 -30.05
N SER A 199 21.01 4.41 -30.06
CA SER A 199 21.62 4.96 -31.26
C SER A 199 23.16 4.98 -31.20
N LEU A 200 23.72 4.28 -32.19
CA LEU A 200 25.02 4.47 -32.87
C LEU A 200 26.28 3.82 -32.26
N ARG A 201 26.54 2.59 -32.75
CA ARG A 201 27.87 2.16 -33.18
C ARG A 201 28.30 3.04 -34.35
N ILE A 202 29.44 3.71 -34.23
CA ILE A 202 30.22 4.23 -35.36
C ILE A 202 31.56 3.50 -35.33
N GLU A 203 31.81 2.73 -36.39
CA GLU A 203 33.12 2.22 -36.75
C GLU A 203 34.03 3.41 -37.07
N ASN A 204 35.27 3.39 -36.56
CA ASN A 204 36.37 4.04 -37.27
C ASN A 204 37.66 3.25 -37.07
N ASN A 205 38.03 2.61 -38.18
CA ASN A 205 39.33 2.09 -38.51
C ASN A 205 40.28 3.29 -38.72
N ASN A 206 41.47 3.29 -38.11
CA ASN A 206 42.73 3.58 -38.81
C ASN A 206 43.95 3.51 -37.89
N GLN A 207 44.99 2.97 -38.52
CA GLN A 207 46.35 2.70 -38.09
C GLN A 207 47.11 3.96 -37.63
N GLU A 208 48.10 3.76 -36.74
CA GLU A 208 49.53 4.07 -36.95
C GLU A 208 50.23 4.42 -35.63
N ASN A 209 51.02 3.48 -35.11
CA ASN A 209 52.48 3.60 -34.93
C ASN A 209 53.01 2.63 -33.86
N GLU A 210 53.63 1.56 -34.34
CA GLU A 210 54.65 0.82 -33.59
C GLU A 210 56.02 1.43 -33.83
N ARG A 211 56.86 1.43 -32.77
CA ARG A 211 58.30 1.06 -32.69
C ARG A 211 59.07 1.91 -31.64
N PRO A 212 60.21 1.45 -31.10
CA PRO A 212 60.31 0.32 -30.17
C PRO A 212 61.20 0.62 -28.95
N LEU A 213 61.03 -0.20 -27.90
CA LEU A 213 61.91 -0.26 -26.73
C LEU A 213 63.30 -0.80 -27.11
N ALA A 214 64.34 -0.10 -26.64
CA ALA A 214 65.72 -0.57 -26.66
C ALA A 214 66.06 -1.33 -25.36
N ARG A 215 66.92 -2.34 -25.56
CA ARG A 215 67.62 -3.28 -24.66
C ARG A 215 68.27 -2.57 -23.44
N ALA A 216 68.70 -3.21 -22.35
CA ALA A 216 69.31 -4.53 -22.19
C ALA A 216 69.43 -4.92 -20.69
N SER A 217 69.62 -6.23 -20.47
CA SER A 217 70.52 -6.88 -19.48
C SER A 217 70.34 -6.61 -17.98
N ASP A 218 70.54 -7.54 -17.05
CA ASP A 218 71.01 -8.93 -17.02
C ASP A 218 70.76 -9.41 -15.59
N GLY A 219 70.72 -10.73 -15.35
CA GLY A 219 70.81 -11.24 -13.98
C GLY A 219 70.13 -12.59 -13.74
N GLN A 220 70.82 -13.65 -14.15
CA GLN A 220 70.48 -15.05 -13.91
C GLN A 220 70.42 -15.41 -12.41
N HIS A 221 69.49 -16.28 -12.02
CA HIS A 221 69.78 -17.43 -11.16
C HIS A 221 68.65 -18.47 -11.24
N SER A 222 69.03 -19.74 -11.15
CA SER A 222 68.24 -20.90 -11.56
C SER A 222 67.92 -21.84 -10.40
N LYS A 223 66.76 -22.52 -10.52
CA LYS A 223 66.38 -23.88 -10.02
C LYS A 223 66.09 -24.09 -8.52
N SER A 224 64.82 -24.38 -8.19
CA SER A 224 64.33 -25.75 -7.86
C SER A 224 62.82 -25.78 -7.49
N ARG A 225 62.08 -26.74 -8.09
CA ARG A 225 60.67 -27.17 -7.81
C ARG A 225 60.54 -27.83 -6.41
N PRO A 226 59.34 -28.03 -5.77
CA PRO A 226 58.16 -28.67 -6.38
C PRO A 226 56.73 -28.29 -5.90
N LEU A 227 55.75 -28.72 -6.72
CA LEU A 227 54.38 -29.19 -6.47
C LEU A 227 53.44 -28.58 -5.39
N GLN A 228 52.27 -28.15 -5.91
CA GLN A 228 50.90 -28.40 -5.45
C GLN A 228 50.59 -28.38 -3.94
N SER A 229 49.83 -27.37 -3.49
CA SER A 229 48.61 -27.63 -2.70
C SER A 229 47.58 -26.50 -2.79
N SER A 230 46.33 -26.97 -2.92
CA SER A 230 45.02 -26.37 -2.64
C SER A 230 44.83 -24.85 -2.50
N LYS A 231 44.02 -24.35 -3.43
CA LYS A 231 42.94 -23.35 -3.28
C LYS A 231 42.50 -23.11 -1.83
N ASN A 232 42.67 -21.86 -1.38
CA ASN A 232 41.59 -21.01 -0.88
C ASN A 232 42.15 -19.61 -0.67
N ARG A 233 41.92 -18.72 -1.65
CA ARG A 233 42.14 -17.28 -1.49
C ARG A 233 40.88 -16.55 -1.91
N SER A 234 40.17 -16.09 -0.88
CA SER A 234 39.47 -14.82 -0.85
C SER A 234 40.19 -13.77 -1.72
N SER A 235 39.63 -13.47 -2.89
CA SER A 235 40.02 -12.30 -3.67
C SER A 235 39.01 -11.20 -3.40
N SER A 236 39.42 -10.30 -2.51
CA SER A 236 39.00 -8.91 -2.48
C SER A 236 38.98 -8.36 -3.91
N LEU A 237 37.79 -8.08 -4.43
CA LEU A 237 37.63 -7.35 -5.69
C LEU A 237 37.16 -5.93 -5.35
N THR A 238 38.04 -4.99 -5.65
CA THR A 238 37.74 -3.57 -5.84
C THR A 238 36.55 -3.40 -6.79
N PRO A 239 35.64 -2.45 -6.55
CA PRO A 239 34.46 -2.26 -7.38
C PRO A 239 34.84 -1.59 -8.70
N LEU A 240 35.11 -2.41 -9.72
CA LEU A 240 35.00 -1.96 -11.10
C LEU A 240 33.50 -1.89 -11.41
N GLU A 241 32.99 -0.69 -11.69
CA GLU A 241 31.60 -0.44 -12.06
C GLU A 241 31.18 -1.41 -13.17
N LYS A 242 30.39 -2.42 -12.83
CA LYS A 242 29.75 -3.28 -13.82
C LYS A 242 28.79 -2.39 -14.60
N THR A 243 29.01 -2.27 -15.90
CA THR A 243 28.09 -1.65 -16.84
C THR A 243 26.74 -2.36 -16.71
N VAL A 244 25.73 -1.66 -16.19
CA VAL A 244 24.39 -2.23 -15.97
C VAL A 244 23.83 -2.67 -17.33
N THR A 245 23.54 -3.96 -17.47
CA THR A 245 23.03 -4.52 -18.73
C THR A 245 21.53 -4.22 -18.90
N LYS A 246 21.01 -4.29 -20.14
CA LYS A 246 19.56 -4.12 -20.40
C LYS A 246 18.72 -5.16 -19.63
N THR A 247 19.27 -6.35 -19.40
CA THR A 247 18.67 -7.41 -18.57
C THR A 247 18.68 -7.05 -17.09
N ASP A 248 19.73 -6.39 -16.58
CA ASP A 248 19.76 -5.90 -15.20
C ASP A 248 18.70 -4.81 -14.98
N ILE A 249 18.52 -3.88 -15.92
CA ILE A 249 17.48 -2.85 -15.83
C ILE A 249 16.08 -3.47 -15.80
N LYS A 250 15.81 -4.48 -16.64
CA LYS A 250 14.53 -5.20 -16.61
C LYS A 250 14.30 -5.89 -15.27
N ARG A 251 15.34 -6.54 -14.73
CA ARG A 251 15.29 -7.19 -13.42
C ARG A 251 15.07 -6.18 -12.29
N TYR A 252 15.67 -5.00 -12.36
CA TYR A 252 15.47 -4.01 -11.31
C TYR A 252 14.10 -3.34 -11.41
N ALA A 253 13.65 -3.07 -12.62
CA ALA A 253 12.31 -2.52 -12.87
C ALA A 253 11.17 -3.50 -12.57
N SER A 254 11.47 -4.79 -12.34
CA SER A 254 10.50 -5.79 -11.88
C SER A 254 10.17 -5.65 -10.39
N THR A 255 10.71 -4.64 -9.70
CA THR A 255 10.26 -4.26 -8.36
C THR A 255 10.17 -2.74 -8.32
N ARG A 256 9.01 -2.19 -8.01
CA ARG A 256 8.79 -0.73 -7.95
C ARG A 256 7.88 -0.34 -6.80
N GLY A 257 7.83 0.94 -6.48
CA GLY A 257 6.95 1.46 -5.44
C GLY A 257 7.51 1.32 -4.03
N LEU A 258 6.72 1.72 -3.04
CA LEU A 258 7.14 1.73 -1.62
C LEU A 258 7.45 0.32 -1.09
N ARG A 259 6.76 -0.71 -1.61
CA ARG A 259 6.98 -2.11 -1.22
C ARG A 259 8.31 -2.68 -1.71
N SER A 260 8.93 -2.06 -2.70
CA SER A 260 10.24 -2.48 -3.24
C SER A 260 11.43 -1.99 -2.41
N ILE A 261 11.21 -1.07 -1.47
CA ILE A 261 12.28 -0.42 -0.70
C ILE A 261 12.74 -1.38 0.42
N PRO A 262 13.99 -1.85 0.42
CA PRO A 262 14.50 -2.76 1.45
C PRO A 262 14.49 -2.18 2.85
N TYR A 263 14.80 -0.89 3.00
CA TYR A 263 14.89 -0.23 4.30
C TYR A 263 14.00 1.00 4.40
N LEU A 264 12.93 0.89 5.19
CA LEU A 264 12.01 1.98 5.50
C LEU A 264 12.10 2.31 7.00
N ILE A 265 12.45 3.54 7.34
CA ILE A 265 12.73 3.94 8.73
C ILE A 265 11.68 4.94 9.20
N ILE A 266 10.95 4.56 10.24
CA ILE A 266 9.82 5.31 10.84
C ILE A 266 9.91 5.33 12.38
N SER A 267 11.13 5.48 12.91
CA SER A 267 11.37 5.60 14.35
C SER A 267 11.13 7.02 14.86
N ASN A 268 10.63 7.16 16.09
CA ASN A 268 10.28 8.40 16.76
C ASN A 268 9.36 9.30 15.90
N VAL A 269 8.27 8.73 15.40
CA VAL A 269 7.33 9.42 14.51
C VAL A 269 6.00 9.81 15.17
N SER A 270 5.98 9.81 16.50
CA SER A 270 4.80 10.09 17.34
C SER A 270 3.64 9.11 17.06
N MET A 271 3.93 7.81 17.10
CA MET A 271 2.93 6.76 16.90
C MET A 271 2.05 6.56 18.14
N THR A 272 0.73 6.47 17.94
CA THR A 272 -0.24 5.97 18.93
C THR A 272 -0.46 4.46 18.80
N ASP A 273 -1.23 3.85 19.71
CA ASP A 273 -1.50 2.40 19.65
C ASP A 273 -2.36 2.04 18.43
N ALA A 274 -3.27 2.93 18.00
CA ALA A 274 -3.98 2.77 16.72
C ALA A 274 -3.04 2.59 15.52
N CYS A 275 -1.88 3.26 15.53
CA CYS A 275 -0.89 3.14 14.48
C CYS A 275 -0.32 1.73 14.36
N ALA A 276 -0.23 0.99 15.47
CA ALA A 276 0.29 -0.37 15.48
C ALA A 276 -0.61 -1.34 14.73
N ILE A 277 -1.93 -1.13 14.70
CA ILE A 277 -2.85 -1.93 13.88
C ILE A 277 -2.50 -1.76 12.39
N HIS A 278 -2.35 -0.51 11.92
CA HIS A 278 -1.99 -0.24 10.54
C HIS A 278 -0.59 -0.73 10.19
N LEU A 279 0.39 -0.48 11.05
CA LEU A 279 1.76 -0.92 10.83
C LEU A 279 1.88 -2.45 10.85
N SER A 280 1.12 -3.17 11.68
CA SER A 280 1.11 -4.64 11.66
C SER A 280 0.70 -5.21 10.29
N SER A 281 -0.24 -4.56 9.59
CA SER A 281 -0.62 -4.98 8.23
C SER A 281 0.53 -4.78 7.23
N VAL A 282 1.23 -3.64 7.31
CA VAL A 282 2.41 -3.33 6.49
C VAL A 282 3.54 -4.34 6.75
N LEU A 283 3.85 -4.60 8.03
CA LEU A 283 4.90 -5.56 8.43
C LEU A 283 4.60 -6.97 7.92
N SER A 284 3.34 -7.40 7.97
CA SER A 284 2.94 -8.76 7.58
C SER A 284 3.18 -9.07 6.10
N ILE A 285 3.22 -8.06 5.22
CA ILE A 285 3.37 -8.22 3.77
C ILE A 285 4.69 -7.65 3.22
N HIS A 286 5.49 -6.99 4.06
CA HIS A 286 6.79 -6.45 3.67
C HIS A 286 7.79 -7.58 3.51
N TRP A 287 8.52 -7.59 2.40
CA TRP A 287 9.49 -8.64 2.10
C TRP A 287 10.79 -8.42 2.87
N SER A 288 11.59 -9.47 3.03
CA SER A 288 12.87 -9.34 3.72
C SER A 288 13.85 -8.47 2.91
N PRO A 289 14.73 -7.69 3.58
CA PRO A 289 15.72 -6.89 2.88
C PRO A 289 16.63 -7.70 1.96
N GLU A 290 16.97 -8.94 2.34
CA GLU A 290 17.81 -9.83 1.54
C GLU A 290 17.15 -10.15 0.19
N HIS A 291 15.83 -10.39 0.22
CA HIS A 291 15.08 -10.63 -1.01
C HIS A 291 14.99 -9.36 -1.86
N LEU A 292 14.63 -8.22 -1.28
CA LEU A 292 14.49 -6.96 -2.02
C LEU A 292 15.82 -6.46 -2.60
N LEU A 293 16.92 -6.60 -1.86
CA LEU A 293 18.26 -6.22 -2.33
C LEU A 293 18.73 -7.06 -3.52
N ALA A 294 18.22 -8.29 -3.70
CA ALA A 294 18.53 -9.12 -4.86
C ALA A 294 17.98 -8.54 -6.18
N TYR A 295 17.06 -7.58 -6.11
CA TYR A 295 16.50 -6.85 -7.25
C TYR A 295 17.08 -5.43 -7.39
N LEU A 296 18.16 -5.12 -6.68
CA LEU A 296 18.84 -3.83 -6.74
C LEU A 296 20.31 -3.98 -7.11
N PRO A 297 20.93 -2.96 -7.71
CA PRO A 297 22.35 -3.00 -8.02
C PRO A 297 23.17 -3.15 -6.73
N GLY A 298 24.23 -3.96 -6.77
CA GLY A 298 25.20 -4.04 -5.68
C GLY A 298 25.80 -2.67 -5.37
N GLY A 299 26.23 -2.45 -4.12
CA GLY A 299 26.76 -1.14 -3.73
C GLY A 299 27.40 -1.13 -2.35
N LYS A 300 27.75 0.08 -1.89
CA LYS A 300 28.27 0.31 -0.54
C LYS A 300 27.23 -0.13 0.50
N ALA A 301 27.71 -0.59 1.64
CA ALA A 301 26.87 -0.86 2.80
C ALA A 301 26.17 0.44 3.23
N LEU A 302 24.86 0.35 3.48
CA LEU A 302 24.04 1.47 3.90
C LEU A 302 24.31 1.79 5.37
N SER A 303 24.29 3.07 5.72
CA SER A 303 24.28 3.49 7.11
C SER A 303 22.85 3.35 7.66
N LEU A 304 22.62 2.30 8.44
CA LEU A 304 21.34 2.03 9.07
C LEU A 304 21.43 2.33 10.58
N PRO A 305 20.41 2.98 11.17
CA PRO A 305 20.34 3.13 12.61
C PRO A 305 20.20 1.73 13.22
N ASP A 306 21.18 1.32 14.03
CA ASP A 306 21.23 0.00 14.65
C ASP A 306 20.88 0.09 16.15
N PRO A 307 19.61 -0.14 16.54
CA PRO A 307 19.26 -0.21 17.95
C PRO A 307 19.30 -1.65 18.53
N VAL A 308 19.18 -2.72 17.73
CA VAL A 308 18.96 -4.10 18.27
C VAL A 308 19.44 -5.25 17.35
N GLY A 309 20.18 -5.01 16.26
CA GLY A 309 20.66 -6.10 15.37
C GLY A 309 19.57 -6.89 14.64
N ARG A 310 18.31 -6.43 14.66
CA ARG A 310 17.18 -6.97 13.88
C ARG A 310 16.76 -5.97 12.82
N CYS A 311 17.50 -5.91 11.72
CA CYS A 311 17.14 -5.07 10.60
C CYS A 311 16.15 -5.80 9.68
N ASN A 312 14.89 -5.79 10.08
CA ASN A 312 13.80 -6.53 9.46
C ASN A 312 13.13 -5.77 8.29
N GLY A 313 13.87 -4.83 7.69
CA GLY A 313 13.43 -3.96 6.59
C GLY A 313 12.69 -2.70 7.04
N ILE A 314 11.66 -2.84 7.87
CA ILE A 314 10.96 -1.69 8.46
C ILE A 314 11.48 -1.45 9.88
N ILE A 315 12.15 -0.31 10.09
CA ILE A 315 12.70 0.08 11.39
C ILE A 315 11.72 1.06 12.05
N TRP A 316 10.98 0.57 13.04
CA TRP A 316 9.97 1.34 13.77
C TRP A 316 10.34 1.57 15.25
N LEU A 317 11.50 1.13 15.72
CA LEU A 317 11.99 1.45 17.07
C LEU A 317 13.12 2.49 17.02
N PRO A 318 13.21 3.37 18.04
CA PRO A 318 12.28 3.52 19.16
C PRO A 318 11.01 4.31 18.78
N ASN A 319 9.88 4.00 19.40
CA ASN A 319 8.66 4.83 19.38
C ASN A 319 8.07 4.77 20.80
N ARG A 320 8.33 5.82 21.60
CA ARG A 320 8.09 5.80 23.06
C ARG A 320 6.62 5.85 23.46
N ASP A 321 5.78 6.38 22.57
CA ASP A 321 4.36 6.59 22.82
C ASP A 321 3.53 5.32 22.57
N LEU A 322 4.15 4.26 22.03
CA LEU A 322 3.50 2.95 21.87
C LEU A 322 3.36 2.24 23.21
N GLY A 323 2.13 1.87 23.55
CA GLY A 323 1.78 1.02 24.67
C GLY A 323 2.34 -0.40 24.54
N THR A 324 2.39 -1.10 25.68
CA THR A 324 3.01 -2.43 25.76
C THR A 324 2.31 -3.47 24.89
N LEU A 325 0.98 -3.43 24.80
CA LEU A 325 0.21 -4.33 23.95
C LEU A 325 0.45 -4.08 22.46
N ALA A 326 0.57 -2.81 22.06
CA ALA A 326 0.87 -2.42 20.68
C ALA A 326 2.29 -2.85 20.27
N GLN A 327 3.28 -2.65 21.14
CA GLN A 327 4.64 -3.15 20.91
C GLN A 327 4.69 -4.68 20.80
N GLN A 328 3.96 -5.39 21.67
CA GLN A 328 3.85 -6.85 21.61
C GLN A 328 3.20 -7.32 20.30
N LEU A 329 2.17 -6.62 19.81
CA LEU A 329 1.55 -6.94 18.52
C LEU A 329 2.56 -6.83 17.38
N LEU A 330 3.29 -5.70 17.29
CA LEU A 330 4.27 -5.48 16.22
C LEU A 330 5.42 -6.49 16.28
N ALA A 331 5.96 -6.76 17.47
CA ALA A 331 7.00 -7.76 17.67
C ALA A 331 6.53 -9.16 17.25
N MET A 332 5.30 -9.54 17.63
CA MET A 332 4.73 -10.82 17.22
C MET A 332 4.52 -10.88 15.70
N THR A 333 4.04 -9.82 15.07
CA THR A 333 3.88 -9.74 13.60
C THR A 333 5.21 -9.97 12.87
N GLU A 334 6.31 -9.37 13.34
CA GLU A 334 7.64 -9.61 12.76
C GLU A 334 8.07 -11.07 12.89
N GLU A 335 7.88 -11.68 14.07
CA GLU A 335 8.17 -13.11 14.26
C GLU A 335 7.38 -14.01 13.31
N PHE A 336 6.09 -13.70 13.07
CA PHE A 336 5.24 -14.47 12.16
C PHE A 336 5.71 -14.42 10.71
N ARG A 337 6.19 -13.25 10.28
CA ARG A 337 6.71 -13.07 8.92
C ARG A 337 7.94 -13.95 8.68
N ASP A 338 8.87 -13.98 9.63
CA ASP A 338 10.11 -14.73 9.51
C ASP A 338 9.84 -16.26 9.45
N TRP A 339 8.71 -16.73 9.97
CA TRP A 339 8.30 -18.14 9.94
C TRP A 339 7.71 -18.57 8.60
N GLY A 340 7.08 -17.67 7.86
CA GLY A 340 6.63 -17.92 6.49
C GLY A 340 7.81 -18.21 5.56
N SER A 341 8.89 -17.42 5.68
CA SER A 341 10.07 -17.54 4.83
C SER A 341 10.90 -18.81 5.06
N ASN A 342 10.92 -19.34 6.29
CA ASN A 342 11.70 -20.56 6.61
C ASN A 342 10.95 -21.86 6.32
N SER A 343 9.64 -21.81 6.05
CA SER A 343 8.85 -23.02 5.77
C SER A 343 9.02 -23.51 4.32
N ASP A 344 9.34 -22.62 3.38
CA ASP A 344 9.49 -22.98 1.95
C ASP A 344 10.90 -23.50 1.60
N SER A 345 11.88 -23.33 2.49
CA SER A 345 13.25 -23.83 2.28
C SER A 345 13.42 -25.32 2.56
N ASP A 346 12.54 -25.95 3.34
CA ASP A 346 12.66 -27.38 3.71
C ASP A 346 12.02 -28.33 2.68
N ASP A 347 11.13 -27.85 1.80
CA ASP A 347 10.48 -28.71 0.79
C ASP A 347 11.35 -28.96 -0.46
N ARG A 348 12.51 -28.32 -0.59
CA ARG A 348 13.44 -28.50 -1.73
C ARG A 348 14.57 -29.51 -1.49
N VAL A 349 14.69 -30.09 -0.30
CA VAL A 349 15.69 -31.16 0.00
C VAL A 349 15.03 -32.53 0.09
N GLY A 350 14.14 -32.85 -0.86
CA GLY A 350 13.41 -34.12 -0.90
C GLY A 350 13.83 -35.10 -2.00
N GLN A 351 14.75 -34.73 -2.90
CA GLN A 351 15.12 -35.57 -4.04
C GLN A 351 16.64 -35.60 -4.24
N HIS A 352 17.37 -36.23 -3.31
CA HIS A 352 18.58 -37.03 -3.59
C HIS A 352 19.17 -37.54 -2.26
N SER A 353 18.50 -38.51 -1.63
CA SER A 353 19.15 -39.42 -0.68
C SER A 353 18.50 -40.79 -0.76
N ARG A 354 18.93 -41.56 -1.76
CA ARG A 354 18.74 -43.01 -1.73
C ARG A 354 19.64 -43.56 -0.63
N ARG A 355 19.00 -44.22 0.36
CA ARG A 355 19.54 -45.07 1.44
C ARG A 355 19.82 -44.38 2.78
N LEU A 356 18.78 -44.22 3.58
CA LEU A 356 18.88 -44.21 5.05
C LEU A 356 17.82 -45.15 5.68
N PRO A 357 18.07 -45.70 6.89
CA PRO A 357 17.30 -46.81 7.48
C PRO A 357 15.87 -46.41 7.86
N LEU A 358 14.93 -47.37 7.81
CA LEU A 358 13.48 -47.19 8.07
C LEU A 358 13.10 -46.62 9.45
N ALA A 359 14.03 -46.46 10.40
CA ALA A 359 13.74 -45.96 11.75
C ALA A 359 13.69 -44.43 11.89
N SER A 360 14.09 -43.66 10.86
CA SER A 360 14.11 -42.18 10.91
C SER A 360 12.82 -41.51 10.40
N ARG A 361 11.93 -42.26 9.74
CA ARG A 361 10.73 -41.72 9.08
C ARG A 361 9.59 -41.39 10.06
N ASP A 362 9.55 -42.08 11.21
CA ASP A 362 8.50 -41.92 12.22
C ASP A 362 8.74 -40.70 13.13
N ARG A 363 10.01 -40.33 13.35
CA ARG A 363 10.38 -39.13 14.14
C ARG A 363 10.10 -37.82 13.42
N SER A 364 10.31 -37.79 12.10
CA SER A 364 10.03 -36.61 11.27
C SER A 364 8.53 -36.29 11.21
N HIS A 365 7.65 -37.30 11.14
CA HIS A 365 6.20 -37.07 11.12
C HIS A 365 5.69 -36.47 12.44
N ASP A 366 6.19 -36.96 13.57
CA ASP A 366 5.84 -36.45 14.90
C ASP A 366 6.38 -35.01 15.12
N GLU A 367 7.56 -34.69 14.58
CA GLU A 367 8.10 -33.32 14.58
C GLU A 367 7.26 -32.36 13.72
N HIS A 368 6.84 -32.75 12.52
CA HIS A 368 5.94 -31.93 11.69
C HIS A 368 4.57 -31.71 12.35
N ILE A 369 4.02 -32.72 13.03
CA ILE A 369 2.77 -32.58 13.80
C ILE A 369 2.96 -31.60 14.95
N LYS A 370 4.05 -31.72 15.73
CA LYS A 370 4.37 -30.79 16.82
C LYS A 370 4.57 -29.38 16.30
N GLN A 371 5.29 -29.20 15.21
CA GLN A 371 5.52 -27.88 14.60
C GLN A 371 4.20 -27.25 14.11
N ARG A 372 3.31 -28.05 13.51
CA ARG A 372 1.96 -27.59 13.13
C ARG A 372 1.10 -27.22 14.33
N GLN A 373 1.20 -27.95 15.43
CA GLN A 373 0.49 -27.61 16.68
C GLN A 373 1.03 -26.32 17.31
N ILE A 374 2.35 -26.12 17.30
CA ILE A 374 2.99 -24.89 17.77
C ILE A 374 2.55 -23.69 16.92
N ARG A 375 2.52 -23.82 15.59
CA ARG A 375 2.00 -22.79 14.68
C ARG A 375 0.55 -22.44 15.02
N LYS A 376 -0.34 -23.43 15.10
CA LYS A 376 -1.75 -23.20 15.48
C LYS A 376 -1.91 -22.50 16.83
N LYS A 377 -1.11 -22.90 17.84
CA LYS A 377 -1.15 -22.27 19.16
C LYS A 377 -0.76 -20.79 19.08
N ARG A 378 0.30 -20.48 18.32
CA ARG A 378 0.74 -19.11 18.09
C ARG A 378 -0.29 -18.32 17.29
N ASP A 379 -0.89 -18.90 16.24
CA ASP A 379 -1.94 -18.23 15.44
C ASP A 379 -3.09 -17.79 16.34
N ILE A 380 -3.53 -18.67 17.25
CA ILE A 380 -4.59 -18.37 18.22
C ILE A 380 -4.16 -17.25 19.17
N GLU A 381 -2.90 -17.26 19.63
CA GLU A 381 -2.36 -16.21 20.50
C GLU A 381 -2.32 -14.86 19.78
N TYR A 382 -1.85 -14.83 18.53
CA TYR A 382 -1.82 -13.64 17.68
C TYR A 382 -3.22 -13.07 17.43
N MET A 383 -4.19 -13.93 17.10
CA MET A 383 -5.58 -13.51 16.90
C MET A 383 -6.17 -12.92 18.19
N ARG A 384 -5.90 -13.53 19.35
CA ARG A 384 -6.35 -13.03 20.66
C ARG A 384 -5.71 -11.70 21.00
N LEU A 385 -4.40 -11.55 20.76
CA LEU A 385 -3.68 -10.31 21.00
C LEU A 385 -4.20 -9.19 20.08
N THR A 386 -4.33 -9.47 18.78
CA THR A 386 -4.89 -8.54 17.79
C THR A 386 -6.29 -8.07 18.21
N LYS A 387 -7.17 -9.00 18.60
CA LYS A 387 -8.50 -8.68 19.12
C LYS A 387 -8.43 -7.78 20.35
N ARG A 388 -7.57 -8.13 21.32
CA ARG A 388 -7.42 -7.37 22.57
C ARG A 388 -6.95 -5.95 22.29
N VAL A 389 -5.91 -5.78 21.46
CA VAL A 389 -5.35 -4.49 21.06
C VAL A 389 -6.41 -3.63 20.39
N ARG A 390 -7.15 -4.17 19.40
CA ARG A 390 -8.24 -3.45 18.72
C ARG A 390 -9.32 -2.96 19.69
N ILE A 391 -9.76 -3.81 20.63
CA ILE A 391 -10.77 -3.44 21.62
C ILE A 391 -10.26 -2.36 22.58
N ASP A 392 -9.01 -2.50 23.04
CA ASP A 392 -8.40 -1.56 23.98
C ASP A 392 -8.19 -0.17 23.36
N ILE A 393 -7.71 -0.12 22.12
CA ILE A 393 -7.55 1.14 21.37
C ILE A 393 -8.90 1.83 21.15
N LEU A 394 -9.93 1.09 20.74
CA LEU A 394 -11.28 1.68 20.59
C LEU A 394 -11.84 2.20 21.92
N LYS A 395 -11.43 1.62 23.05
CA LYS A 395 -11.83 2.07 24.38
C LYS A 395 -11.07 3.34 24.81
N VAL A 396 -9.77 3.45 24.48
CA VAL A 396 -8.88 4.51 24.95
C VAL A 396 -8.82 5.69 23.98
N GLU A 397 -8.56 5.42 22.69
CA GLU A 397 -8.41 6.44 21.65
C GLU A 397 -9.72 6.73 20.90
N GLY A 398 -10.65 5.78 20.89
CA GLY A 398 -11.93 5.91 20.20
C GLY A 398 -11.86 5.63 18.69
N VAL A 399 -12.99 5.78 18.00
CA VAL A 399 -13.09 5.49 16.56
C VAL A 399 -12.41 6.54 15.68
N HIS A 400 -12.23 7.76 16.18
CA HIS A 400 -11.67 8.88 15.42
C HIS A 400 -10.15 8.87 15.36
N SER A 401 -9.48 7.89 15.98
CA SER A 401 -8.03 7.74 15.88
C SER A 401 -7.57 7.21 14.52
N ALA A 402 -8.48 6.66 13.69
CA ALA A 402 -8.23 6.29 12.31
C ALA A 402 -9.35 6.74 11.35
N ASP A 403 -8.94 7.29 10.21
CA ASP A 403 -9.82 7.76 9.12
C ASP A 403 -10.65 6.58 8.55
N ILE A 404 -10.06 5.39 8.38
CA ILE A 404 -10.76 4.20 7.87
C ILE A 404 -11.92 3.73 8.78
N TRP A 405 -11.74 3.76 10.10
CA TRP A 405 -12.78 3.34 11.04
C TRP A 405 -13.96 4.31 11.02
N SER A 406 -13.66 5.61 11.06
CA SER A 406 -14.70 6.65 11.01
C SER A 406 -15.42 6.71 9.67
N ALA A 407 -14.72 6.47 8.55
CA ALA A 407 -15.33 6.37 7.22
C ALA A 407 -16.23 5.13 7.10
N ALA A 408 -15.78 3.97 7.61
CA ALA A 408 -16.56 2.74 7.58
C ALA A 408 -17.87 2.89 8.36
N LEU A 409 -17.83 3.40 9.60
CA LEU A 409 -19.06 3.58 10.37
C LEU A 409 -20.03 4.59 9.74
N ARG A 410 -19.54 5.73 9.23
CA ARG A 410 -20.38 6.69 8.50
C ARG A 410 -21.05 6.04 7.29
N MET A 411 -20.28 5.24 6.54
CA MET A 411 -20.80 4.51 5.39
C MET A 411 -21.84 3.46 5.79
N VAL A 412 -21.63 2.72 6.88
CA VAL A 412 -22.62 1.76 7.43
C VAL A 412 -23.93 2.48 7.74
N VAL A 413 -23.90 3.60 8.46
CA VAL A 413 -25.10 4.36 8.83
C VAL A 413 -25.88 4.81 7.59
N VAL A 414 -25.20 5.37 6.59
CA VAL A 414 -25.85 5.85 5.36
C VAL A 414 -26.38 4.69 4.52
N CYS A 415 -25.61 3.60 4.38
CA CYS A 415 -26.07 2.41 3.68
C CYS A 415 -27.31 1.82 4.36
N ARG A 416 -27.32 1.73 5.69
CA ARG A 416 -28.46 1.23 6.47
C ARG A 416 -29.71 2.07 6.22
N ALA A 417 -29.59 3.39 6.25
CA ALA A 417 -30.72 4.29 6.03
C ALA A 417 -31.30 4.21 4.61
N LEU A 418 -30.46 3.96 3.60
CA LEU A 418 -30.86 3.99 2.19
C LEU A 418 -31.25 2.61 1.63
N LEU A 419 -30.52 1.56 2.03
CA LEU A 419 -30.49 0.27 1.35
C LEU A 419 -31.15 -0.87 2.13
N LEU A 420 -31.32 -0.72 3.45
CA LEU A 420 -32.07 -1.68 4.26
C LEU A 420 -33.57 -1.47 4.02
N GLU A 421 -34.25 -2.49 3.49
CA GLU A 421 -35.66 -2.38 3.11
C GLU A 421 -36.50 -3.43 3.84
N ASP A 422 -37.69 -3.06 4.30
CA ASP A 422 -38.59 -3.96 5.05
C ASP A 422 -39.01 -5.19 4.23
N ARG A 423 -39.05 -5.07 2.90
CA ARG A 423 -39.34 -6.20 2.00
C ARG A 423 -38.29 -7.32 2.07
N ASP A 424 -37.07 -6.99 2.47
CA ASP A 424 -35.99 -7.96 2.62
C ASP A 424 -35.92 -8.52 4.04
N ARG A 425 -36.83 -8.09 4.92
CA ARG A 425 -36.89 -8.57 6.30
C ARG A 425 -37.32 -10.04 6.26
N PRO A 426 -36.52 -10.95 6.85
CA PRO A 426 -36.93 -12.34 6.94
C PRO A 426 -38.25 -12.39 7.70
N VAL A 427 -39.30 -12.90 7.04
CA VAL A 427 -40.62 -13.05 7.63
C VAL A 427 -40.45 -13.98 8.83
N SER A 428 -40.57 -13.42 10.03
CA SER A 428 -40.59 -14.22 11.24
C SER A 428 -41.82 -15.11 11.13
N ASN A 429 -41.64 -16.43 11.05
CA ASN A 429 -42.74 -17.40 11.12
C ASN A 429 -43.37 -17.34 12.52
N MET A 430 -44.14 -16.29 12.78
CA MET A 430 -45.00 -16.10 13.94
C MET A 430 -46.40 -15.78 13.43
N SER A 431 -47.01 -16.72 12.70
CA SER A 431 -48.46 -16.77 12.51
C SER A 431 -48.89 -18.19 12.10
N ALA A 432 -48.62 -19.14 12.98
CA ALA A 432 -49.41 -20.36 13.05
C ALA A 432 -49.90 -20.44 14.50
N VAL A 433 -51.01 -19.77 14.76
CA VAL A 433 -51.99 -19.88 15.86
C VAL A 433 -52.67 -18.52 15.93
N GLU A 434 -53.71 -18.35 15.12
CA GLU A 434 -55.02 -18.04 15.68
C GLU A 434 -56.09 -18.43 14.64
N THR A 435 -57.05 -19.17 15.17
CA THR A 435 -57.90 -20.11 14.49
C THR A 435 -59.28 -19.47 14.38
N SER A 436 -59.86 -19.50 13.17
CA SER A 436 -61.29 -19.69 12.91
C SER A 436 -62.32 -18.83 13.66
N ALA A 437 -62.99 -17.93 12.93
CA ALA A 437 -64.43 -17.71 13.09
C ALA A 437 -65.08 -17.32 11.76
N GLU A 438 -66.04 -18.14 11.35
CA GLU A 438 -66.84 -18.02 10.12
C GLU A 438 -68.03 -17.05 10.26
N VAL A 439 -68.22 -16.24 9.20
CA VAL A 439 -69.47 -15.91 8.48
C VAL A 439 -70.62 -15.18 9.20
N ARG A 440 -70.97 -13.97 8.69
CA ARG A 440 -72.31 -13.64 8.13
C ARG A 440 -72.33 -12.30 7.35
N HIS A 441 -73.16 -12.27 6.30
CA HIS A 441 -73.30 -11.27 5.24
C HIS A 441 -73.85 -9.89 5.64
N GLY A 442 -73.52 -8.86 4.84
CA GLY A 442 -74.49 -7.81 4.45
C GLY A 442 -73.95 -6.39 4.20
N ILE A 443 -73.91 -6.01 2.90
CA ILE A 443 -74.19 -4.65 2.33
C ILE A 443 -73.10 -3.55 2.41
N ASN A 444 -72.53 -3.27 1.22
CA ASN A 444 -71.95 -2.07 0.56
C ASN A 444 -71.42 -0.80 1.32
N PRO A 445 -70.51 -0.04 0.66
CA PRO A 445 -69.40 0.68 1.29
C PRO A 445 -69.57 2.20 1.29
N GLU A 446 -69.07 2.89 2.33
CA GLU A 446 -68.64 4.28 2.19
C GLU A 446 -67.79 4.77 3.39
N VAL A 447 -66.67 5.42 3.05
CA VAL A 447 -65.88 6.41 3.81
C VAL A 447 -65.07 5.98 5.06
N ALA A 448 -63.74 5.87 4.86
CA ALA A 448 -62.68 6.66 5.53
C ALA A 448 -61.37 5.86 5.69
N GLN A 449 -60.49 5.95 4.69
CA GLN A 449 -59.06 5.65 4.87
C GLN A 449 -58.44 6.77 5.74
N MET A 450 -58.03 6.43 6.96
CA MET A 450 -57.01 7.18 7.69
C MET A 450 -55.73 6.35 7.69
N ASP A 451 -54.92 6.52 6.64
CA ASP A 451 -53.51 6.13 6.65
C ASP A 451 -52.75 7.19 7.46
N VAL A 452 -52.58 6.94 8.77
CA VAL A 452 -51.64 7.70 9.59
C VAL A 452 -50.25 7.09 9.39
N SER A 453 -49.58 7.50 8.31
CA SER A 453 -48.15 7.27 8.14
C SER A 453 -47.41 8.18 9.10
N TYR A 454 -46.84 7.63 10.17
CA TYR A 454 -45.95 8.39 11.06
C TYR A 454 -44.63 8.65 10.31
N PRO A 455 -44.26 9.91 10.05
CA PRO A 455 -42.98 10.20 9.43
C PRO A 455 -41.85 9.83 10.40
N GLY A 456 -40.96 8.95 9.95
CA GLY A 456 -39.75 8.60 10.68
C GLY A 456 -38.84 9.83 10.91
N PRO A 457 -37.82 9.71 11.79
CA PRO A 457 -37.03 10.83 12.29
C PRO A 457 -36.28 11.65 11.22
N PHE A 458 -36.17 11.13 9.99
CA PHE A 458 -35.47 11.76 8.87
C PHE A 458 -36.39 12.23 7.73
N HIS A 459 -37.69 12.40 7.99
CA HIS A 459 -38.57 13.03 7.01
C HIS A 459 -38.17 14.53 6.84
N PRO A 460 -38.21 15.12 5.63
CA PRO A 460 -37.80 16.51 5.41
C PRO A 460 -38.52 17.56 6.27
N THR A 461 -39.65 17.18 6.87
CA THR A 461 -40.45 18.02 7.78
C THR A 461 -40.08 17.87 9.26
N THR A 462 -39.16 16.96 9.64
CA THR A 462 -38.74 16.80 11.04
C THR A 462 -37.70 17.85 11.41
N LYS A 463 -37.82 18.39 12.63
CA LYS A 463 -36.96 19.48 13.15
C LYS A 463 -35.46 19.13 13.23
N GLY A 464 -35.07 17.86 13.07
CA GLY A 464 -33.68 17.40 13.07
C GLY A 464 -33.04 17.25 11.68
N PHE A 465 -33.83 17.26 10.60
CA PHE A 465 -33.32 16.97 9.24
C PHE A 465 -32.25 17.98 8.79
N ALA A 466 -32.48 19.27 9.05
CA ALA A 466 -31.53 20.33 8.70
C ALA A 466 -30.18 20.25 9.44
N HIS A 467 -30.17 19.69 10.66
CA HIS A 467 -28.95 19.51 11.45
C HIS A 467 -28.08 18.35 10.92
N HIS A 468 -28.71 17.33 10.33
CA HIS A 468 -28.01 16.15 9.78
C HIS A 468 -27.65 16.30 8.29
N PHE A 469 -28.27 17.24 7.57
CA PHE A 469 -28.09 17.41 6.13
C PHE A 469 -28.03 18.89 5.70
N PRO A 470 -26.98 19.64 6.11
CA PRO A 470 -26.88 21.08 5.82
C PRO A 470 -26.77 21.39 4.32
N THR A 471 -26.31 20.44 3.50
CA THR A 471 -26.07 20.64 2.06
C THR A 471 -27.33 20.57 1.20
N ILE A 472 -28.47 20.11 1.73
CA ILE A 472 -29.69 19.81 0.95
C ILE A 472 -30.62 21.04 0.77
N GLN A 473 -30.34 22.18 1.44
CA GLN A 473 -31.25 23.33 1.48
C GLN A 473 -31.27 24.25 0.24
N GLY A 474 -30.71 23.81 -0.88
CA GLY A 474 -30.71 24.60 -2.12
C GLY A 474 -31.35 23.84 -3.26
N VAL A 475 -32.69 23.78 -3.31
CA VAL A 475 -33.54 23.85 -4.51
C VAL A 475 -34.98 23.52 -4.07
N SER A 476 -35.84 24.53 -4.03
CA SER A 476 -37.29 24.34 -4.12
C SER A 476 -37.90 25.61 -4.71
N THR A 477 -38.30 25.56 -5.98
CA THR A 477 -39.65 25.91 -6.45
C THR A 477 -39.76 25.76 -7.99
N VAL A 478 -40.98 25.40 -8.42
CA VAL A 478 -41.51 25.25 -9.80
C VAL A 478 -41.18 23.91 -10.48
N GLY A 479 -42.10 23.08 -10.96
CA GLY A 479 -43.55 23.16 -11.14
C GLY A 479 -44.10 21.84 -11.69
N SER A 480 -45.41 21.67 -11.54
CA SER A 480 -46.30 20.54 -11.89
C SER A 480 -46.28 20.04 -13.35
N LEU A 481 -46.91 18.87 -13.57
CA LEU A 481 -47.29 18.14 -14.81
C LEU A 481 -46.45 16.86 -15.02
N GLY A 482 -46.97 15.65 -15.24
CA GLY A 482 -48.32 15.12 -15.40
C GLY A 482 -48.15 13.63 -15.79
N THR A 483 -49.00 12.75 -15.25
CA THR A 483 -49.10 11.33 -15.63
C THR A 483 -49.52 11.15 -17.09
N PRO A 484 -49.08 10.07 -17.76
CA PRO A 484 -50.09 9.21 -18.37
C PRO A 484 -49.85 7.70 -18.24
N SER A 485 -50.95 7.02 -18.53
CA SER A 485 -51.38 5.67 -18.19
C SER A 485 -50.72 4.52 -18.97
N LEU A 486 -50.74 3.36 -18.30
CA LEU A 486 -50.61 2.00 -18.81
C LEU A 486 -51.45 1.70 -20.05
N VAL A 487 -50.87 0.91 -20.97
CA VAL A 487 -51.60 0.04 -21.92
C VAL A 487 -51.15 -1.40 -21.70
N ARG A 488 -52.13 -2.25 -21.35
CA ARG A 488 -52.05 -3.72 -21.29
C ARG A 488 -52.52 -4.31 -22.64
N LEU A 489 -51.77 -5.28 -23.14
CA LEU A 489 -52.17 -6.37 -24.05
C LEU A 489 -51.41 -7.59 -23.49
N GLY A 490 -51.96 -8.76 -23.19
CA GLY A 490 -53.19 -9.42 -23.61
C GLY A 490 -52.80 -10.83 -24.09
N ARG A 491 -53.40 -11.86 -23.45
CA ARG A 491 -53.64 -13.24 -23.93
C ARG A 491 -52.65 -14.38 -23.63
N ASP A 492 -53.06 -15.18 -22.63
CA ASP A 492 -53.37 -16.63 -22.62
C ASP A 492 -52.59 -17.63 -23.49
N ARG A 493 -52.06 -18.69 -22.85
CA ARG A 493 -52.49 -20.08 -23.10
C ARG A 493 -52.03 -21.06 -22.02
N GLU A 494 -52.98 -21.86 -21.55
CA GLU A 494 -52.85 -23.03 -20.68
C GLU A 494 -52.11 -24.19 -21.36
N HIS A 495 -51.43 -25.04 -20.58
CA HIS A 495 -51.50 -26.50 -20.65
C HIS A 495 -50.81 -27.16 -19.44
N THR A 496 -51.53 -28.07 -18.79
CA THR A 496 -51.11 -29.09 -17.79
C THR A 496 -51.57 -30.46 -18.31
N PRO A 497 -51.25 -31.63 -17.70
CA PRO A 497 -50.08 -32.08 -16.94
C PRO A 497 -49.57 -33.47 -17.42
N SER A 498 -48.49 -34.03 -16.84
CA SER A 498 -48.31 -35.50 -16.78
C SER A 498 -47.46 -35.95 -15.56
N ARG A 499 -47.83 -37.10 -14.99
CA ARG A 499 -47.44 -37.68 -13.69
C ARG A 499 -46.32 -38.73 -13.80
N SER A 500 -45.74 -39.03 -12.63
CA SER A 500 -45.18 -40.33 -12.16
C SER A 500 -43.68 -40.57 -12.48
N ALA A 501 -42.80 -41.03 -11.58
CA ALA A 501 -42.95 -41.73 -10.29
C ALA A 501 -41.76 -41.50 -9.31
N LYS A 502 -42.02 -41.78 -8.02
CA LYS A 502 -41.11 -41.88 -6.84
C LYS A 502 -40.15 -43.11 -6.98
N VAL A 503 -39.05 -43.36 -6.25
CA VAL A 503 -38.58 -43.14 -4.85
C VAL A 503 -37.02 -43.41 -4.78
N PRO A 504 -36.31 -43.51 -3.62
CA PRO A 504 -35.41 -42.54 -2.96
C PRO A 504 -33.89 -42.88 -3.02
N VAL A 505 -32.99 -42.08 -2.42
CA VAL A 505 -31.94 -42.50 -1.46
C VAL A 505 -31.00 -41.34 -1.04
N ARG A 506 -30.91 -41.15 0.29
CA ARG A 506 -29.89 -40.60 1.19
C ARG A 506 -29.29 -39.18 1.04
N ALA A 507 -29.46 -38.46 2.16
CA ALA A 507 -28.89 -37.18 2.54
C ALA A 507 -27.35 -37.16 2.56
N SER A 508 -26.79 -36.08 2.04
CA SER A 508 -25.49 -35.55 2.44
C SER A 508 -25.60 -34.03 2.56
N ASN A 509 -24.85 -33.49 3.51
CA ASN A 509 -25.10 -32.21 4.19
C ASN A 509 -25.19 -31.01 3.24
N ALA A 510 -26.26 -30.24 3.42
CA ALA A 510 -26.51 -28.99 2.72
C ALA A 510 -25.37 -27.99 2.98
N SER A 511 -24.78 -27.57 1.88
CA SER A 511 -24.04 -26.34 1.71
C SER A 511 -24.85 -25.16 2.28
N THR A 512 -24.21 -24.33 3.09
CA THR A 512 -24.63 -22.94 3.33
C THR A 512 -24.65 -22.23 1.99
N SER A 513 -25.83 -22.19 1.38
CA SER A 513 -26.12 -21.39 0.18
C SER A 513 -25.81 -19.93 0.50
N VAL A 514 -24.85 -19.36 -0.22
CA VAL A 514 -24.64 -17.91 -0.27
C VAL A 514 -25.99 -17.30 -0.67
N PRO A 515 -26.56 -16.36 0.11
CA PRO A 515 -27.83 -15.74 -0.25
C PRO A 515 -27.70 -15.05 -1.62
N PRO A 516 -28.78 -15.04 -2.43
CA PRO A 516 -28.74 -14.43 -3.75
C PRO A 516 -28.27 -12.98 -3.63
N GLN A 517 -27.23 -12.62 -4.40
CA GLN A 517 -26.70 -11.26 -4.39
C GLN A 517 -27.80 -10.31 -4.86
N LYS A 518 -28.07 -9.25 -4.08
CA LYS A 518 -29.02 -8.20 -4.45
C LYS A 518 -28.47 -7.45 -5.66
N GLU A 519 -28.88 -7.87 -6.86
CA GLU A 519 -28.41 -7.30 -8.14
C GLU A 519 -29.00 -5.90 -8.40
N VAL A 520 -30.18 -5.62 -7.83
CA VAL A 520 -30.91 -4.37 -8.06
C VAL A 520 -31.31 -3.75 -6.73
N TRP A 521 -30.87 -2.52 -6.51
CA TRP A 521 -31.16 -1.75 -5.31
C TRP A 521 -32.36 -0.82 -5.50
N ARG A 522 -32.67 -0.05 -4.46
CA ARG A 522 -33.68 1.01 -4.49
C ARG A 522 -33.48 1.92 -5.72
N PHE A 523 -34.59 2.34 -6.33
CA PHE A 523 -34.64 3.09 -7.60
C PHE A 523 -34.06 2.37 -8.82
N ARG A 524 -33.89 1.03 -8.75
CA ARG A 524 -33.32 0.21 -9.83
C ARG A 524 -31.91 0.61 -10.26
N LEU A 525 -31.18 1.29 -9.36
CA LEU A 525 -29.80 1.65 -9.62
C LEU A 525 -28.88 0.44 -9.42
N PRO A 526 -27.87 0.24 -10.28
CA PRO A 526 -26.86 -0.80 -10.09
C PRO A 526 -26.06 -0.59 -8.80
N THR A 527 -25.53 -1.68 -8.24
CA THR A 527 -24.66 -1.66 -7.04
C THR A 527 -23.54 -0.65 -7.15
N GLU A 528 -22.88 -0.58 -8.30
CA GLU A 528 -21.74 0.33 -8.54
C GLU A 528 -22.16 1.81 -8.52
N ALA A 529 -23.38 2.14 -8.97
CA ALA A 529 -23.90 3.50 -8.91
C ALA A 529 -24.16 3.91 -7.46
N TRP A 530 -24.83 3.05 -6.67
CA TRP A 530 -25.05 3.30 -5.24
C TRP A 530 -23.75 3.39 -4.46
N ARG A 531 -22.78 2.53 -4.77
CA ARG A 531 -21.45 2.57 -4.17
C ARG A 531 -20.82 3.95 -4.32
N ARG A 532 -20.76 4.48 -5.54
CA ARG A 532 -20.19 5.81 -5.83
C ARG A 532 -20.95 6.92 -5.13
N ILE A 533 -22.29 6.91 -5.23
CA ILE A 533 -23.13 7.93 -4.59
C ILE A 533 -22.87 7.99 -3.08
N ILE A 534 -22.92 6.84 -2.41
CA ILE A 534 -22.74 6.76 -0.96
C ILE A 534 -21.30 7.10 -0.58
N ALA A 535 -20.30 6.50 -1.25
CA ALA A 535 -18.90 6.73 -0.93
C ALA A 535 -18.52 8.21 -1.08
N HIS A 536 -19.00 8.88 -2.13
CA HIS A 536 -18.83 10.31 -2.31
C HIS A 536 -19.53 11.11 -1.19
N ALA A 537 -20.79 10.78 -0.88
CA ALA A 537 -21.57 11.49 0.14
C ALA A 537 -20.95 11.42 1.55
N VAL A 538 -20.29 10.31 1.91
CA VAL A 538 -19.64 10.16 3.22
C VAL A 538 -18.14 10.46 3.21
N ASN A 539 -17.59 10.94 2.09
CA ASN A 539 -16.17 11.16 1.87
C ASN A 539 -15.31 9.90 2.18
N ALA A 540 -15.79 8.73 1.74
CA ALA A 540 -15.08 7.46 1.83
C ALA A 540 -14.16 7.20 0.63
N GLU A 541 -14.29 7.97 -0.45
CA GLU A 541 -13.42 7.85 -1.62
C GLU A 541 -11.96 8.14 -1.25
N GLY A 542 -11.06 7.29 -1.75
CA GLY A 542 -9.64 7.36 -1.40
C GLY A 542 -9.29 6.79 -0.01
N ILE A 543 -10.25 6.70 0.91
CA ILE A 543 -10.07 6.04 2.22
C ILE A 543 -10.38 4.55 2.07
N LEU A 544 -11.65 4.18 1.93
CA LEU A 544 -12.05 2.78 1.78
C LEU A 544 -11.82 2.31 0.36
N ASP A 545 -11.27 1.11 0.19
CA ASP A 545 -11.17 0.49 -1.14
C ASP A 545 -12.55 0.02 -1.65
N ARG A 546 -12.61 -0.38 -2.92
CA ARG A 546 -13.87 -0.80 -3.55
C ARG A 546 -14.50 -2.00 -2.85
N ASP A 547 -13.70 -2.96 -2.42
CA ASP A 547 -14.20 -4.21 -1.83
C ASP A 547 -14.70 -3.97 -0.41
N GLN A 548 -14.00 -3.14 0.37
CA GLN A 548 -14.46 -2.66 1.68
C GLN A 548 -15.79 -1.90 1.55
N GLN A 549 -15.91 -1.01 0.56
CA GLN A 549 -17.15 -0.29 0.29
C GLN A 549 -18.31 -1.24 -0.04
N ILE A 550 -18.09 -2.22 -0.90
CA ILE A 550 -19.10 -3.23 -1.27
C ILE A 550 -19.46 -4.10 -0.06
N GLN A 551 -18.48 -4.51 0.75
CA GLN A 551 -18.70 -5.30 1.94
C GLN A 551 -19.54 -4.55 2.98
N ILE A 552 -19.26 -3.25 3.19
CA ILE A 552 -20.06 -2.38 4.04
C ILE A 552 -21.50 -2.28 3.51
N MET A 553 -21.69 -2.05 2.21
CA MET A 553 -23.04 -1.98 1.62
C MET A 553 -23.82 -3.26 1.86
N ARG A 554 -23.20 -4.43 1.60
CA ARG A 554 -23.81 -5.75 1.82
C ARG A 554 -24.19 -5.94 3.28
N TYR A 555 -23.25 -5.72 4.18
CA TYR A 555 -23.45 -5.82 5.63
C TYR A 555 -24.59 -4.91 6.12
N ALA A 556 -24.57 -3.63 5.74
CA ALA A 556 -25.54 -2.64 6.21
C ALA A 556 -26.97 -2.87 5.66
N SER A 557 -27.09 -3.58 4.53
CA SER A 557 -28.36 -3.95 3.91
C SER A 557 -28.93 -5.29 4.37
N ASP A 558 -28.22 -6.03 5.22
CA ASP A 558 -28.64 -7.35 5.69
C ASP A 558 -29.37 -7.26 7.05
N TRP A 559 -30.60 -7.77 7.08
CA TRP A 559 -31.38 -7.89 8.32
C TRP A 559 -30.76 -8.90 9.30
N GLY A 560 -30.04 -9.91 8.80
CA GLY A 560 -29.26 -10.83 9.61
C GLY A 560 -28.17 -10.12 10.40
N ALA A 561 -27.36 -9.30 9.72
CA ALA A 561 -26.36 -8.43 10.34
C ALA A 561 -26.98 -7.48 11.39
N LEU A 562 -28.08 -6.78 11.05
CA LEU A 562 -28.79 -5.92 12.01
C LEU A 562 -29.27 -6.68 13.25
N SER A 563 -29.82 -7.89 13.08
CA SER A 563 -30.25 -8.72 14.20
C SER A 563 -29.08 -9.09 15.13
N GLN A 564 -27.93 -9.44 14.55
CA GLN A 564 -26.71 -9.75 15.31
C GLN A 564 -26.13 -8.53 16.05
N GLU A 565 -26.30 -7.33 15.50
CA GLU A 565 -25.93 -6.07 16.17
C GLU A 565 -26.90 -5.75 17.32
N LEU A 566 -28.21 -5.92 17.12
CA LEU A 566 -29.19 -5.72 18.20
C LEU A 566 -28.95 -6.71 19.36
N ALA A 567 -28.55 -7.94 19.05
CA ALA A 567 -28.21 -8.94 20.07
C ALA A 567 -27.00 -8.55 20.94
N ILE A 568 -26.14 -7.63 20.50
CA ILE A 568 -24.99 -7.12 21.26
C ILE A 568 -25.21 -5.71 21.80
N SER A 569 -26.41 -5.13 21.67
CA SER A 569 -26.71 -3.76 22.11
C SER A 569 -26.50 -3.52 23.61
N GLY A 570 -26.46 -4.58 24.42
CA GLY A 570 -26.11 -4.52 25.85
C GLY A 570 -24.61 -4.48 26.16
N ALA A 571 -23.74 -4.64 25.16
CA ALA A 571 -22.29 -4.52 25.32
C ALA A 571 -21.85 -3.04 25.36
N ALA A 572 -20.64 -2.75 25.83
CA ALA A 572 -20.12 -1.38 25.79
C ALA A 572 -19.87 -0.91 24.34
N ASP A 573 -20.02 0.40 24.08
CA ASP A 573 -19.95 0.98 22.72
C ASP A 573 -18.71 0.55 21.94
N TYR A 574 -17.52 0.58 22.55
CA TYR A 574 -16.26 0.19 21.90
C TYR A 574 -16.24 -1.30 21.48
N GLN A 575 -16.98 -2.19 22.18
CA GLN A 575 -17.10 -3.60 21.81
C GLN A 575 -18.09 -3.79 20.66
N GLN A 576 -19.18 -3.02 20.63
CA GLN A 576 -20.12 -3.01 19.53
C GLN A 576 -19.44 -2.51 18.24
N ILE A 577 -18.74 -1.37 18.33
CA ILE A 577 -17.94 -0.80 17.24
C ILE A 577 -16.89 -1.79 16.75
N TRP A 578 -16.16 -2.44 17.68
CA TRP A 578 -15.20 -3.46 17.33
C TRP A 578 -15.83 -4.56 16.47
N LYS A 579 -16.97 -5.10 16.89
CA LYS A 579 -17.64 -6.20 16.18
C LYS A 579 -18.13 -5.77 14.79
N ILE A 580 -18.63 -4.55 14.64
CA ILE A 580 -19.04 -4.00 13.33
C ILE A 580 -17.81 -3.89 12.40
N LEU A 581 -16.75 -3.21 12.84
CA LEU A 581 -15.54 -3.02 12.04
C LEU A 581 -14.85 -4.34 11.67
N ASP A 582 -14.87 -5.32 12.58
CA ASP A 582 -14.36 -6.67 12.32
C ASP A 582 -15.20 -7.40 11.27
N SER A 583 -16.53 -7.28 11.33
CA SER A 583 -17.46 -7.92 10.39
C SER A 583 -17.35 -7.36 8.96
N VAL A 584 -17.04 -6.07 8.82
CA VAL A 584 -16.82 -5.42 7.51
C VAL A 584 -15.36 -5.39 7.07
N GLY A 585 -14.43 -5.94 7.86
CA GLY A 585 -13.00 -5.99 7.52
C GLY A 585 -12.33 -4.61 7.39
N CYS A 586 -12.76 -3.62 8.19
CA CYS A 586 -12.33 -2.23 8.06
C CYS A 586 -11.38 -1.76 9.18
N PHE A 587 -10.65 -2.67 9.84
CA PHE A 587 -9.60 -2.29 10.78
C PHE A 587 -8.30 -1.85 10.10
N THR A 588 -8.01 -2.41 8.93
CA THR A 588 -6.79 -2.20 8.14
C THR A 588 -7.14 -2.08 6.66
N TYR A 589 -6.17 -1.66 5.85
CA TYR A 589 -6.32 -1.61 4.39
C TYR A 589 -5.97 -2.96 3.78
N SER A 590 -6.68 -3.35 2.71
CA SER A 590 -6.36 -4.55 1.95
C SER A 590 -5.23 -4.26 0.95
N PRO A 591 -4.33 -5.22 0.68
CA PRO A 591 -3.40 -5.08 -0.42
C PRO A 591 -4.17 -5.05 -1.76
N TRP A 592 -3.68 -4.30 -2.75
CA TRP A 592 -4.23 -4.38 -4.10
C TRP A 592 -4.05 -5.82 -4.63
N SER A 593 -5.15 -6.40 -5.12
CA SER A 593 -5.25 -7.74 -5.70
C SER A 593 -4.94 -7.74 -7.19
#